data_AF-A0A0Q7W594-F1
#
_entry.id   AF-A0A0Q7W594-F1
#
_cell.length_a   1.000
_cell.length_b   1.000
_cell.length_c   1.000
_cell.angle_alpha   90.00
_cell.angle_beta   90.00
_cell.angle_gamma   90.00
#
_symmetry.space_group_name_H-M   'P 1'
#
loop_
_entity.id
_entity.type
_entity.pdbx_description
1 polymer ?
#
loop_
_entity_poly.entity_id
_entity_poly.type
_entity_poly.pdbx_seq_one_letter_code
_entity_poly.pdbx_strand_id
1 'polypeptide(L)'
;MSLKEIARFADLAEAQIAASRLRAEGVQVLVQNEYWGGADFIMTIAMGGFRLWAPEGQAAEARALIGALRAAAPPPLEAEDGEREEPVVARAQPAPAAGLAGTGLALLLTLFFGWAAGFLVVGRRRSAAVTGVMMLLVVVSGLSLLSLIWSWLTYAGIGATPALP
;
A
#
# COMPACT_ATOMS: atom_id res chain seq x y z
N MET A 1 29.03 -24.37 13.19
CA MET A 1 29.13 -22.90 13.17
C MET A 1 27.72 -22.33 13.21
N SER A 2 27.40 -21.53 14.23
CA SER A 2 26.11 -20.87 14.44
C SER A 2 26.04 -19.54 13.68
N LEU A 3 24.86 -19.21 13.17
CA LEU A 3 24.56 -17.91 12.56
C LEU A 3 23.75 -17.05 13.55
N LYS A 4 23.98 -15.74 13.55
CA LYS A 4 23.18 -14.77 14.30
C LYS A 4 22.59 -13.71 13.37
N GLU A 5 21.33 -13.37 13.59
CA GLU A 5 20.68 -12.23 12.93
C GLU A 5 21.39 -10.94 13.35
N ILE A 6 21.87 -10.18 12.38
CA ILE A 6 22.60 -8.92 12.61
C ILE A 6 21.75 -7.69 12.29
N ALA A 7 20.84 -7.80 11.31
CA ALA A 7 19.95 -6.72 10.93
C ALA A 7 18.76 -7.23 10.13
N ARG A 8 17.78 -6.34 9.98
CA ARG A 8 16.59 -6.55 9.17
C ARG A 8 16.31 -5.29 8.34
N PHE A 9 15.86 -5.50 7.11
CA PHE A 9 15.53 -4.45 6.13
C PHE A 9 14.15 -4.70 5.54
N ALA A 10 13.46 -3.62 5.21
CA ALA A 10 12.15 -3.68 4.57
C ALA A 10 12.27 -3.92 3.05
N ASP A 11 13.38 -3.49 2.46
CA ASP A 11 13.65 -3.56 1.04
C ASP A 11 14.84 -4.48 0.72
N LEU A 12 14.76 -5.17 -0.43
CA LEU A 12 15.79 -6.11 -0.87
C LEU A 12 17.04 -5.37 -1.34
N ALA A 13 16.89 -4.22 -2.00
CA ALA A 13 18.05 -3.47 -2.48
C ALA A 13 18.87 -2.95 -1.30
N GLU A 14 18.22 -2.37 -0.27
CA GLU A 14 18.90 -1.99 0.97
C GLU A 14 19.63 -3.17 1.64
N ALA A 15 18.98 -4.34 1.71
CA ALA A 15 19.59 -5.55 2.29
C ALA A 15 20.84 -5.98 1.51
N GLN A 16 20.81 -5.93 0.17
CA GLN A 16 21.94 -6.28 -0.67
C GLN A 16 23.06 -5.25 -0.63
N ILE A 17 22.75 -3.96 -0.53
CA ILE A 17 23.74 -2.89 -0.32
C ILE A 17 24.48 -3.12 0.99
N ALA A 18 23.75 -3.36 2.08
CA ALA A 18 24.34 -3.66 3.39
C ALA A 18 25.18 -4.94 3.37
N ALA A 19 24.68 -6.01 2.74
CA ALA A 19 25.40 -7.27 2.61
C ALA A 19 26.68 -7.12 1.78
N SER A 20 26.63 -6.36 0.68
CA SER A 20 27.79 -6.09 -0.17
C SER A 20 28.85 -5.28 0.58
N ARG A 21 28.44 -4.28 1.37
CA ARG A 21 29.38 -3.51 2.19
C ARG A 21 30.05 -4.37 3.25
N LEU A 22 29.30 -5.21 3.95
CA LEU A 22 29.86 -6.15 4.93
C LEU A 22 30.82 -7.15 4.30
N ARG A 23 30.50 -7.68 3.11
CA ARG A 23 31.38 -8.57 2.36
C ARG A 23 32.68 -7.88 1.93
N ALA A 24 32.61 -6.59 1.59
CA ALA A 24 33.81 -5.81 1.27
C ALA A 24 34.75 -5.65 2.48
N GLU A 25 34.22 -5.67 3.70
CA GLU A 25 34.98 -5.70 4.97
C GLU A 25 35.39 -7.13 5.39
N GLY A 26 35.15 -8.14 4.53
CA GLY A 26 35.52 -9.54 4.81
C GLY A 26 34.53 -10.30 5.70
N VAL A 27 33.38 -9.71 6.04
CA VAL A 27 32.34 -10.40 6.82
C VAL A 27 31.51 -11.29 5.91
N GLN A 28 31.37 -12.57 6.27
CA GLN A 28 30.49 -13.49 5.54
C GLN A 28 29.03 -13.24 5.95
N VAL A 29 28.16 -13.00 4.96
CA VAL A 29 26.75 -12.65 5.21
C VAL A 29 25.80 -13.39 4.28
N LEU A 30 24.74 -13.93 4.88
CA LEU A 30 23.57 -14.51 4.22
C LEU A 30 22.40 -13.52 4.31
N VAL A 31 21.73 -13.23 3.19
CA VAL A 31 20.44 -12.54 3.21
C VAL A 31 19.34 -13.61 3.11
N GLN A 32 18.43 -13.61 4.07
CA GLN A 32 17.34 -14.56 4.12
C GLN A 32 16.16 -14.04 3.28
N ASN A 33 15.47 -14.96 2.60
CA ASN A 33 14.26 -14.71 1.81
C ASN A 33 14.45 -13.86 0.54
N GLU A 34 15.66 -13.79 -0.02
CA GLU A 34 15.95 -13.02 -1.24
C GLU A 34 15.01 -13.40 -2.40
N TYR A 35 14.85 -14.71 -2.64
CA TYR A 35 14.08 -15.22 -3.78
C TYR A 35 12.58 -14.91 -3.65
N TRP A 36 11.96 -15.36 -2.55
CA TRP A 36 10.51 -15.22 -2.35
C TRP A 36 10.10 -13.78 -2.04
N GLY A 37 10.94 -13.03 -1.31
CA GLY A 37 10.64 -11.64 -0.98
C GLY A 37 10.85 -10.70 -2.17
N GLY A 38 11.82 -10.98 -3.04
CA GLY A 38 12.03 -10.22 -4.26
C GLY A 38 10.91 -10.41 -5.30
N ALA A 39 10.24 -11.57 -5.30
CA ALA A 39 9.21 -11.90 -6.28
C ALA A 39 7.81 -11.38 -5.92
N ASP A 40 7.47 -11.30 -4.63
CA ASP A 40 6.15 -10.89 -4.16
C ASP A 40 6.24 -9.97 -2.93
N PHE A 41 5.74 -8.74 -3.10
CA PHE A 41 5.70 -7.74 -2.03
C PHE A 41 4.81 -8.14 -0.84
N ILE A 42 3.70 -8.84 -1.07
CA ILE A 42 2.83 -9.34 0.01
C ILE A 42 3.58 -10.39 0.82
N MET A 43 4.33 -11.25 0.14
CA MET A 43 5.20 -12.23 0.79
C MET A 43 6.28 -11.56 1.64
N THR A 44 6.90 -10.49 1.15
CA THR A 44 7.89 -9.70 1.93
C THR A 44 7.30 -9.17 3.23
N ILE A 45 6.07 -8.64 3.21
CA ILE A 45 5.38 -8.19 4.42
C ILE A 45 5.14 -9.37 5.37
N ALA A 46 4.64 -10.50 4.85
CA ALA A 46 4.33 -11.68 5.66
C ALA A 46 5.57 -12.27 6.35
N MET A 47 6.73 -12.25 5.69
CA MET A 47 8.01 -12.72 6.26
C MET A 47 8.65 -11.71 7.22
N GLY A 48 8.13 -10.48 7.25
CA GLY A 48 8.65 -9.38 8.05
C GLY A 48 9.97 -8.82 7.53
N GLY A 49 10.16 -8.81 6.20
CA GLY A 49 11.33 -8.26 5.51
C GLY A 49 12.50 -9.23 5.31
N PHE A 50 13.65 -8.67 4.96
CA PHE A 50 14.89 -9.38 4.65
C PHE A 50 15.82 -9.35 5.86
N ARG A 51 16.29 -10.53 6.30
CA ARG A 51 17.16 -10.66 7.47
C ARG A 51 18.58 -10.95 7.03
N LEU A 52 19.55 -10.24 7.62
CA LEU A 52 20.97 -10.52 7.42
C LEU A 52 21.47 -11.38 8.57
N TRP A 53 22.21 -12.43 8.22
CA TRP A 53 22.82 -13.38 9.14
C TRP A 53 24.32 -13.43 8.93
N ALA A 54 25.09 -13.43 10.02
CA ALA A 54 26.54 -13.58 9.99
C ALA A 54 26.99 -14.70 10.95
N PRO A 55 28.17 -15.31 10.76
CA PRO A 55 28.77 -16.21 11.73
C PRO A 55 28.85 -15.57 13.12
N GLU A 56 28.57 -16.35 14.16
CA GLU A 56 28.51 -15.83 15.54
C GLU A 56 29.77 -15.04 15.95
N GLY A 57 30.96 -15.48 15.53
CA GLY A 57 32.22 -14.80 15.82
C GLY A 57 32.37 -13.41 15.18
N GLN A 58 31.61 -13.12 14.12
CA GLN A 58 31.65 -11.84 13.39
C GLN A 58 30.39 -10.99 13.66
N ALA A 59 29.39 -11.52 14.36
CA ALA A 59 28.08 -10.88 14.49
C ALA A 59 28.13 -9.53 15.23
N ALA A 60 29.02 -9.38 16.21
CA ALA A 60 29.16 -8.12 16.96
C ALA A 60 29.76 -7.02 16.09
N GLU A 61 30.86 -7.32 15.39
CA GLU A 61 31.52 -6.42 14.45
C GLU A 61 30.57 -6.03 13.30
N ALA A 62 29.87 -7.00 12.72
CA ALA A 62 28.91 -6.75 11.64
C ALA A 62 27.77 -5.81 12.07
N ARG A 63 27.26 -5.95 13.31
CA ARG A 63 26.25 -5.03 13.86
C ARG A 63 26.81 -3.62 14.05
N ALA A 64 28.06 -3.50 14.50
CA ALA A 64 28.72 -2.20 14.64
C ALA A 64 28.89 -1.50 13.29
N LEU A 65 29.31 -2.23 12.26
CA LEU A 65 29.43 -1.72 10.88
C LEU A 65 28.08 -1.24 10.34
N ILE A 66 27.00 -2.03 10.49
CA ILE A 66 25.65 -1.61 10.09
C ILE A 66 25.20 -0.37 10.86
N GLY A 67 25.47 -0.32 12.17
CA GLY A 67 25.16 0.84 13.00
C GLY A 67 25.84 2.11 12.51
N ALA A 68 27.13 2.04 12.18
CA ALA A 68 27.88 3.16 11.62
C ALA A 68 27.33 3.61 10.27
N LEU A 69 26.97 2.67 9.37
CA LEU A 69 26.38 2.98 8.07
C LEU A 69 25.02 3.67 8.19
N ARG A 70 24.18 3.27 9.16
CA ARG A 70 22.88 3.91 9.42
C ARG A 70 23.02 5.28 10.08
N ALA A 71 24.08 5.51 10.84
CA ALA A 71 24.35 6.77 11.52
C ALA A 71 25.07 7.79 10.61
N ALA A 72 25.65 7.34 9.50
CA ALA A 72 26.30 8.22 8.55
C ALA A 72 25.30 9.24 7.99
N ALA A 73 25.66 10.53 8.06
CA ALA A 73 24.90 11.58 7.41
C ALA A 73 24.86 11.32 5.90
N PRO A 74 23.71 11.52 5.23
CA PRO A 74 23.66 11.51 3.78
C PRO A 74 24.72 12.47 3.24
N PRO A 75 25.47 12.10 2.19
CA PRO A 75 26.37 13.06 1.55
C PRO A 75 25.56 14.29 1.13
N PRO A 76 26.12 15.51 1.24
CA PRO A 76 25.49 16.68 0.66
C PRO A 76 25.18 16.37 -0.80
N LEU A 77 23.93 16.56 -1.20
CA LEU A 77 23.62 16.60 -2.63
C LEU A 77 24.37 17.82 -3.14
N GLU A 78 25.47 17.59 -3.86
CA GLU A 78 26.11 18.66 -4.63
C GLU A 78 25.01 19.20 -5.54
N ALA A 79 24.56 20.42 -5.27
CA ALA A 79 23.72 21.13 -6.21
C ALA A 79 24.58 21.25 -7.46
N GLU A 80 24.20 20.55 -8.53
CA GLU A 80 24.88 20.74 -9.81
C GLU A 80 24.75 22.21 -10.16
N ASP A 81 25.86 22.94 -10.01
CA ASP A 81 26.03 24.31 -10.47
C ASP A 81 25.80 24.32 -12.00
N GLY A 82 24.56 24.53 -12.44
CA GLY A 82 24.30 24.66 -13.88
C GLY A 82 22.87 24.49 -14.37
N GLU A 83 21.98 23.86 -13.61
CA GLU A 83 20.55 23.87 -13.97
C GLU A 83 19.89 25.02 -13.23
N ARG A 84 19.49 26.05 -13.99
CA ARG A 84 18.58 27.12 -13.56
C ARG A 84 17.62 26.56 -12.52
N GLU A 85 17.42 27.29 -11.43
CA GLU A 85 16.25 27.13 -10.58
C GLU A 85 15.00 27.19 -11.47
N GLU A 86 14.59 26.07 -12.05
CA GLU A 86 13.18 25.83 -12.23
C GLU A 86 12.64 25.85 -10.82
N PRO A 87 11.73 26.78 -10.49
CA PRO A 87 11.16 26.84 -9.17
C PRO A 87 10.64 25.44 -8.89
N VAL A 88 11.00 24.87 -7.74
CA VAL A 88 10.36 23.67 -7.21
C VAL A 88 8.87 23.93 -7.31
N VAL A 89 8.25 23.39 -8.36
CA VAL A 89 6.83 23.59 -8.62
C VAL A 89 6.19 22.86 -7.46
N ALA A 90 5.79 23.64 -6.45
CA ALA A 90 4.94 23.21 -5.37
C ALA A 90 3.88 22.35 -6.03
N ARG A 91 3.95 21.03 -5.79
CA ARG A 91 3.19 20.00 -6.50
C ARG A 91 1.85 20.57 -6.87
N ALA A 92 1.69 20.93 -8.15
CA ALA A 92 0.57 21.76 -8.57
C ALA A 92 -0.69 21.09 -8.03
N GLN A 93 -1.47 21.82 -7.22
CA GLN A 93 -2.78 21.34 -6.86
C GLN A 93 -3.43 20.93 -8.18
N PRO A 94 -3.87 19.65 -8.32
CA PRO A 94 -4.43 19.21 -9.59
C PRO A 94 -5.55 20.18 -9.92
N ALA A 95 -5.43 20.85 -11.07
CA ALA A 95 -6.42 21.80 -11.53
C ALA A 95 -7.81 21.15 -11.39
N PRO A 96 -8.88 21.91 -11.08
CA PRO A 96 -10.22 21.34 -10.87
C PRO A 96 -10.70 20.47 -12.06
N ALA A 97 -10.15 20.68 -13.26
CA ALA A 97 -10.38 19.86 -14.44
C ALA A 97 -9.76 18.43 -14.36
N ALA A 98 -8.66 18.23 -13.65
CA ALA A 98 -8.05 16.90 -13.44
C ALA A 98 -8.90 16.02 -12.51
N GLY A 99 -9.73 16.62 -11.65
CA GLY A 99 -10.72 15.89 -10.86
C GLY A 99 -11.82 15.25 -11.70
N LEU A 100 -12.23 15.90 -12.80
CA LEU A 100 -13.25 15.41 -13.74
C LEU A 100 -12.74 14.25 -14.61
N ALA A 101 -11.49 14.31 -15.04
CA ALA A 101 -10.86 13.19 -15.76
C ALA A 101 -10.71 11.95 -14.84
N GLY A 102 -10.37 12.15 -13.57
CA GLY A 102 -10.27 11.09 -12.57
C GLY A 102 -11.62 10.44 -12.24
N THR A 103 -12.70 11.23 -12.12
CA THR A 103 -14.04 10.69 -11.88
C THR A 103 -14.63 9.99 -13.10
N GLY A 104 -14.38 10.51 -14.31
CA GLY A 104 -14.81 9.86 -15.55
C GLY A 104 -14.14 8.50 -15.76
N LEU A 105 -12.83 8.42 -15.52
CA LEU A 105 -12.08 7.16 -15.60
C LEU A 105 -12.53 6.17 -14.51
N ALA A 106 -12.77 6.64 -13.29
CA ALA A 106 -13.28 5.80 -12.20
C ALA A 106 -14.67 5.23 -12.53
N LEU A 107 -15.58 6.02 -13.11
CA LEU A 107 -16.89 5.55 -13.55
C LEU A 107 -16.79 4.53 -14.68
N LEU A 108 -15.94 4.78 -15.68
CA LEU A 108 -15.71 3.86 -16.80
C LEU A 108 -15.14 2.53 -16.31
N LEU A 109 -14.16 2.55 -15.41
CA LEU A 109 -13.59 1.34 -14.80
C LEU A 109 -14.61 0.60 -13.93
N THR A 110 -15.46 1.33 -13.20
CA THR A 110 -16.53 0.71 -12.40
C THR A 110 -17.58 0.03 -13.29
N LEU A 111 -17.90 0.63 -14.43
CA LEU A 111 -18.86 0.11 -15.39
C LEU A 111 -18.34 -1.17 -16.08
N PHE A 112 -17.06 -1.18 -16.49
CA PHE A 112 -16.50 -2.29 -17.27
C PHE A 112 -15.89 -3.41 -16.41
N PHE A 113 -15.31 -3.09 -15.26
CA PHE A 113 -14.55 -4.03 -14.43
C PHE A 113 -15.14 -4.23 -13.02
N GLY A 114 -16.33 -3.66 -12.79
CA GLY A 114 -17.03 -3.76 -11.51
C GLY A 114 -16.46 -2.84 -10.43
N TRP A 115 -17.18 -2.79 -9.32
CA TRP A 115 -16.96 -1.88 -8.18
C TRP A 115 -15.51 -1.86 -7.67
N ALA A 116 -14.81 -3.00 -7.67
CA ALA A 116 -13.44 -3.10 -7.16
C ALA A 116 -12.42 -2.31 -8.00
N ALA A 117 -12.63 -2.17 -9.31
CA ALA A 117 -11.69 -1.50 -10.21
C ALA A 117 -11.73 0.03 -10.07
N GLY A 118 -12.91 0.60 -9.79
CA GLY A 118 -13.06 2.04 -9.53
C GLY A 118 -12.32 2.50 -8.25
N PHE A 119 -12.12 1.59 -7.30
CA PHE A 119 -11.40 1.86 -6.05
C PHE A 119 -9.89 2.00 -6.22
N LEU A 120 -9.31 1.50 -7.31
CA LEU A 120 -7.86 1.56 -7.54
C LEU A 120 -7.39 2.94 -8.01
N VAL A 121 -8.28 3.74 -8.63
CA VAL A 121 -7.92 5.06 -9.20
C VAL A 121 -8.22 6.21 -8.24
N VAL A 122 -9.20 6.06 -7.35
CA VAL A 122 -9.55 7.10 -6.37
C VAL A 122 -8.62 6.98 -5.15
N GLY A 123 -7.52 7.73 -5.18
CA GLY A 123 -6.51 7.74 -4.13
C GLY A 123 -7.03 7.94 -2.69
N ARG A 124 -6.25 7.43 -1.73
CA ARG A 124 -6.46 7.30 -0.27
C ARG A 124 -6.62 8.61 0.52
N ARG A 125 -7.17 9.67 -0.07
CA ARG A 125 -7.58 10.90 0.65
C ARG A 125 -9.05 11.20 0.37
N ARG A 126 -9.95 10.31 0.79
CA ARG A 126 -11.35 10.69 0.94
C ARG A 126 -11.48 11.54 2.20
N SER A 127 -11.93 12.78 2.05
CA SER A 127 -12.40 13.57 3.18
C SER A 127 -13.57 12.83 3.84
N ALA A 128 -13.68 12.92 5.16
CA ALA A 128 -14.74 12.24 5.93
C ALA A 128 -16.16 12.51 5.39
N ALA A 129 -16.36 13.66 4.74
CA ALA A 129 -17.60 14.03 4.06
C ALA A 129 -17.98 13.06 2.94
N VAL A 130 -17.04 12.61 2.11
CA VAL A 130 -17.32 11.69 0.98
C VAL A 130 -17.72 10.32 1.51
N THR A 131 -17.09 9.85 2.58
CA THR A 131 -17.47 8.59 3.25
C THR A 131 -18.87 8.69 3.85
N GLY A 132 -19.23 9.83 4.44
CA GLY A 132 -20.56 10.08 4.99
C GLY A 132 -21.66 10.07 3.92
N VAL A 133 -21.44 10.74 2.79
CA VAL A 133 -22.39 10.77 1.67
C VAL A 133 -22.59 9.37 1.08
N MET A 134 -21.53 8.58 0.95
CA MET A 134 -21.62 7.22 0.42
C MET A 134 -22.41 6.29 1.35
N MET A 135 -22.21 6.39 2.67
CA MET A 135 -23.01 5.65 3.67
C MET A 135 -24.48 6.03 3.61
N LEU A 136 -24.80 7.31 3.47
CA LEU A 136 -26.18 7.79 3.33
C LEU A 136 -26.85 7.18 2.09
N LEU A 137 -26.17 7.18 0.94
CA LEU A 137 -26.70 6.63 -0.31
C LEU A 137 -26.94 5.12 -0.22
N VAL A 138 -26.06 4.37 0.45
CA VAL A 138 -26.25 2.93 0.69
C VAL A 138 -27.47 2.68 1.57
N VAL A 139 -27.64 3.45 2.64
CA VAL A 139 -28.79 3.33 3.55
C VAL A 139 -30.09 3.67 2.81
N VAL A 140 -30.13 4.77 2.05
CA VAL A 140 -31.31 5.17 1.29
C VAL A 140 -31.68 4.13 0.22
N SER A 141 -30.67 3.61 -0.49
CA SER A 141 -30.89 2.57 -1.51
C SER A 141 -31.41 1.27 -0.87
N GLY A 142 -30.84 0.86 0.27
CA GLY A 142 -31.29 -0.30 1.03
C GLY A 142 -32.74 -0.15 1.51
N LEU A 143 -33.10 1.01 2.06
CA LEU A 143 -34.47 1.30 2.50
C LEU A 143 -35.47 1.32 1.34
N SER A 144 -35.07 1.87 0.19
CA SER A 144 -35.92 1.87 -1.01
C SER A 144 -36.18 0.45 -1.53
N LEU A 145 -35.15 -0.40 -1.55
CA LEU A 145 -35.27 -1.81 -1.96
C LEU A 145 -36.15 -2.60 -0.99
N LEU A 146 -36.00 -2.35 0.31
CA LEU A 146 -36.82 -2.97 1.35
C LEU A 146 -38.30 -2.56 1.23
N SER A 147 -38.55 -1.28 0.92
CA SER A 147 -39.90 -0.76 0.66
C SER A 147 -40.54 -1.38 -0.59
N LEU A 148 -39.78 -1.57 -1.67
CA LEU A 148 -40.23 -2.26 -2.88
C LEU A 148 -40.59 -3.73 -2.60
N ILE A 149 -39.74 -4.45 -1.85
CA ILE A 149 -40.00 -5.84 -1.44
C ILE A 149 -41.26 -5.91 -0.59
N TRP A 150 -41.41 -4.99 0.37
CA TRP A 150 -42.59 -4.93 1.23
C TRP A 150 -43.87 -4.66 0.42
N SER A 151 -43.83 -3.68 -0.50
CA SER A 151 -44.96 -3.38 -1.38
C SER A 151 -45.32 -4.58 -2.26
N TRP A 152 -44.31 -5.26 -2.82
CA TRP A 152 -44.52 -6.48 -3.60
C TRP A 152 -45.17 -7.59 -2.77
N LEU A 153 -44.72 -7.83 -1.53
CA LEU A 153 -45.32 -8.82 -0.62
C LEU A 153 -46.78 -8.50 -0.28
N THR A 154 -47.11 -7.23 -0.05
CA THR A 154 -48.50 -6.80 0.18
C THR A 154 -49.37 -6.97 -1.06
N TYR A 155 -48.83 -6.68 -2.25
CA TYR A 155 -49.54 -6.83 -3.51
C TYR A 155 -49.75 -8.31 -3.89
N ALA A 156 -48.78 -9.17 -3.57
CA ALA A 156 -48.84 -10.61 -3.81
C ALA A 156 -49.89 -11.34 -2.93
N GLY A 157 -50.60 -10.63 -2.05
CA GLY A 157 -51.79 -11.17 -1.39
C GLY A 157 -51.52 -12.25 -0.35
N ILE A 158 -50.34 -12.28 0.28
CA ILE A 158 -49.97 -13.24 1.35
C ILE A 158 -50.70 -12.94 2.69
N GLY A 159 -51.91 -12.37 2.61
CA GLY A 159 -52.76 -12.04 3.74
C GLY A 159 -54.26 -11.97 3.41
N ALA A 160 -54.69 -12.43 2.23
CA ALA A 160 -56.12 -12.59 1.97
C ALA A 160 -56.64 -13.75 2.84
N THR A 161 -57.30 -13.40 3.95
CA THR A 161 -58.01 -14.34 4.80
C THR A 161 -58.99 -15.15 3.94
N PRO A 162 -58.99 -16.49 4.00
CA PRO A 162 -60.00 -17.27 3.30
C PRO A 162 -61.37 -16.89 3.88
N ALA A 163 -62.23 -16.34 3.04
CA ALA A 163 -63.63 -16.17 3.36
C ALA A 163 -64.20 -17.56 3.64
N LEU A 164 -64.47 -17.86 4.91
CA LEU A 164 -65.19 -19.06 5.31
C LEU A 164 -66.66 -18.94 4.85
N PRO A 165 -67.25 -20.04 4.35
CA PRO A 165 -68.60 -20.07 3.78
C PRO A 165 -69.72 -19.88 4.83
#